data_AF-A0A2H0PQ09-F1
#
_entry.id   AF-A0A2H0PQ09-F1
#
_cell.length_a   1.000
_cell.length_b   1.000
_cell.length_c   1.000
_cell.angle_alpha   90.00
_cell.angle_beta   90.00
_cell.angle_gamma   90.00
#
_symmetry.space_group_name_H-M   'P 1'
#
loop_
_entity.id
_entity.type
_entity.pdbx_description
1 polymer ?
#
loop_
_entity_poly.entity_id
_entity_poly.type
_entity_poly.pdbx_seq_one_letter_code
_entity_poly.pdbx_strand_id
1 'polypeptide(L)'
;MDSKGEEIVNWIFALLIIQAASNTGVREVKATGCDIVRVNVSLGMTTVLDLADVGEPTLTLHADEEHFILKTHENAKRSIAILPQVTEQDLRKIFSQENYSKAEPQLSQGLDKVFRTNLFVFFKNNQRLMFQLRFVPKANADYVLRIRPEFKGGCRV
;
A
#
# COMPACT_ATOMS: atom_id res chain seq x y z
N MET A 1 -47.21 19.89 -14.15
CA MET A 1 -47.53 20.02 -12.72
C MET A 1 -47.62 18.66 -12.06
N ASP A 2 -46.59 18.05 -11.51
CA ASP A 2 -45.13 18.07 -11.67
C ASP A 2 -44.67 17.13 -10.55
N SER A 3 -44.40 15.87 -10.88
CA SER A 3 -43.96 14.89 -9.87
C SER A 3 -43.25 13.69 -10.50
N LYS A 4 -42.36 13.95 -11.47
CA LYS A 4 -41.46 12.95 -12.08
C LYS A 4 -40.08 13.51 -12.36
N GLY A 5 -39.61 14.44 -11.51
CA GLY A 5 -38.36 15.18 -11.71
C GLY A 5 -37.28 14.98 -10.63
N GLU A 6 -37.57 14.31 -9.51
CA GLU A 6 -36.70 14.34 -8.33
C GLU A 6 -36.00 13.02 -7.96
N GLU A 7 -36.10 11.95 -8.75
CA GLU A 7 -35.41 10.68 -8.44
C GLU A 7 -34.13 10.41 -9.26
N ILE A 8 -33.84 11.20 -10.30
CA ILE A 8 -32.69 10.94 -11.18
C ILE A 8 -31.42 11.65 -10.69
N VAL A 9 -31.54 12.69 -9.86
CA VAL A 9 -30.38 13.47 -9.38
C VAL A 9 -29.59 12.74 -8.27
N ASN A 10 -30.21 11.76 -7.59
CA ASN A 10 -29.59 11.08 -6.45
C ASN A 10 -28.68 9.89 -6.82
N TRP A 11 -28.73 9.41 -8.07
CA TRP A 11 -27.88 8.29 -8.51
C TRP A 11 -26.56 8.73 -9.15
N ILE A 12 -26.45 9.97 -9.64
CA ILE A 12 -25.20 10.50 -10.19
C ILE A 12 -24.25 10.98 -9.08
N PHE A 13 -24.77 11.33 -7.90
CA PHE A 13 -23.96 11.72 -6.75
C PHE A 13 -23.33 10.54 -5.97
N ALA A 14 -23.76 9.29 -6.23
CA ALA A 14 -23.18 8.09 -5.62
C ALA A 14 -21.95 7.54 -6.37
N LEU A 15 -21.62 8.09 -7.55
CA LEU A 15 -20.50 7.63 -8.39
C LEU A 15 -19.31 8.60 -8.45
N LEU A 16 -19.21 9.53 -7.49
CA LEU A 16 -18.22 10.60 -7.48
C LEU A 16 -17.66 10.86 -6.07
N ILE A 17 -17.46 9.79 -5.31
CA ILE A 17 -16.68 9.84 -4.07
C ILE A 17 -15.53 8.85 -4.20
N ILE A 18 -14.32 9.34 -3.89
CA ILE A 18 -13.00 8.68 -3.97
C ILE A 18 -12.32 8.76 -5.34
N GLN A 19 -12.12 9.97 -5.83
CA GLN A 19 -10.89 10.26 -6.58
C GLN A 19 -10.28 11.58 -6.10
N ALA A 20 -10.11 11.70 -4.78
CA ALA A 20 -9.09 12.60 -4.25
C ALA A 20 -7.73 11.93 -4.54
N ALA A 21 -7.22 12.16 -5.75
CA ALA A 21 -5.81 11.96 -6.04
C ALA A 21 -5.04 12.90 -5.09
N SER A 22 -4.60 12.36 -3.96
CA SER A 22 -3.68 13.02 -3.06
C SER A 22 -2.35 13.18 -3.79
N ASN A 23 -2.20 14.28 -4.52
CA ASN A 23 -1.03 14.70 -5.27
C ASN A 23 0.19 15.02 -4.37
N THR A 24 0.18 14.52 -3.13
CA THR A 24 1.14 14.78 -2.06
C THR A 24 1.87 13.51 -1.60
N GLY A 25 1.64 12.36 -2.26
CA GLY A 25 2.23 11.08 -1.87
C GLY A 25 1.70 10.53 -0.54
N VAL A 26 0.73 11.20 0.10
CA VAL A 26 0.09 10.74 1.33
C VAL A 26 -1.27 10.15 1.00
N ARG A 27 -1.44 8.84 1.23
CA ARG A 27 -2.72 8.16 1.04
C ARG A 27 -3.26 7.70 2.38
N GLU A 28 -4.55 7.90 2.60
CA GLU A 28 -5.23 7.39 3.80
C GLU A 28 -6.18 6.26 3.42
N VAL A 29 -6.14 5.18 4.20
CA VAL A 29 -7.02 4.03 4.01
C VAL A 29 -7.60 3.57 5.33
N LYS A 30 -8.82 3.04 5.25
CA LYS A 30 -9.42 2.28 6.33
C LYS A 30 -9.25 0.80 6.05
N ALA A 31 -8.87 0.02 7.06
CA ALA A 31 -8.59 -1.39 6.90
C ALA A 31 -8.97 -2.21 8.13
N THR A 32 -9.50 -3.39 7.91
CA THR A 32 -9.74 -4.40 8.94
C THR A 32 -8.65 -5.47 8.87
N GLY A 33 -8.61 -6.39 9.84
CA GLY A 33 -7.67 -7.52 9.80
C GLY A 33 -7.98 -8.57 8.73
N CYS A 34 -9.04 -8.36 7.95
CA CYS A 34 -9.48 -9.21 6.84
C CYS A 34 -9.08 -8.61 5.49
N ASP A 35 -8.78 -7.30 5.47
CA ASP A 35 -8.45 -6.59 4.24
C ASP A 35 -6.97 -6.80 3.88
N ILE A 36 -6.72 -6.91 2.58
CA ILE A 36 -5.37 -6.83 2.02
C ILE A 36 -5.19 -5.40 1.51
N VAL A 37 -4.39 -4.63 2.24
CA VAL A 37 -4.08 -3.24 1.88
C VAL A 37 -2.94 -3.24 0.87
N ARG A 38 -3.19 -2.73 -0.34
CA ARG A 38 -2.11 -2.49 -1.30
C ARG A 38 -1.25 -1.33 -0.82
N VAL A 39 0.07 -1.52 -0.85
CA VAL A 39 1.09 -0.50 -0.60
C VAL A 39 1.85 -0.28 -1.90
N ASN A 40 1.81 0.94 -2.41
CA ASN A 40 2.46 1.31 -3.65
C ASN A 40 3.88 1.77 -3.35
N VAL A 41 4.85 0.94 -3.66
CA VAL A 41 6.28 1.21 -3.44
C VAL A 41 6.95 1.58 -4.75
N SER A 42 8.08 2.29 -4.68
CA SER A 42 8.89 2.60 -5.85
C SER A 42 10.38 2.55 -5.52
N LEU A 43 11.19 2.19 -6.53
CA LEU A 43 12.63 2.18 -6.40
C LEU A 43 13.17 3.57 -6.05
N GLY A 44 14.08 3.63 -5.08
CA GLY A 44 14.70 4.88 -4.61
C GLY A 44 13.77 5.77 -3.78
N MET A 45 12.63 5.26 -3.32
CA MET A 45 11.72 5.94 -2.40
C MET A 45 11.50 5.10 -1.15
N THR A 46 11.34 5.78 -0.01
CA THR A 46 10.91 5.16 1.24
C THR A 46 9.42 5.37 1.39
N THR A 47 8.68 4.30 1.64
CA THR A 47 7.25 4.34 1.99
C THR A 47 7.09 4.17 3.49
N VAL A 48 6.34 5.05 4.14
CA VAL A 48 6.04 4.94 5.58
C VAL A 48 4.61 4.47 5.78
N LEU A 49 4.43 3.34 6.46
CA LEU A 49 3.14 2.96 7.02
C LEU A 49 2.94 3.72 8.33
N ASP A 50 1.88 4.52 8.41
CA ASP A 50 1.46 5.24 9.62
C ASP A 50 0.21 4.55 10.19
N LEU A 51 0.39 3.72 11.21
CA LEU A 51 -0.66 2.95 11.87
C LEU A 51 -1.38 3.84 12.88
N ALA A 52 -2.16 4.80 12.36
CA ALA A 52 -2.91 5.75 13.14
C ALA A 52 -3.96 5.04 14.02
N ASP A 53 -4.10 5.52 15.26
CA ASP A 53 -5.13 5.05 16.20
C ASP A 53 -5.03 3.55 16.59
N VAL A 54 -3.92 2.89 16.29
CA VAL A 54 -3.65 1.49 16.66
C VAL A 54 -2.59 1.41 17.75
N GLY A 55 -2.62 0.33 18.53
CA GLY A 55 -1.54 -0.01 19.44
C GLY A 55 -0.20 -0.19 18.72
N GLU A 56 0.88 -0.25 19.50
CA GLU A 56 2.21 -0.55 18.97
C GLU A 56 2.23 -1.96 18.36
N PRO A 57 2.76 -2.16 17.14
CA PRO A 57 3.00 -3.47 16.58
C PRO A 57 3.99 -4.23 17.47
N THR A 58 3.74 -5.52 17.67
CA THR A 58 4.61 -6.39 18.48
C THR A 58 5.52 -7.25 17.65
N LEU A 59 5.05 -7.62 16.46
CA LEU A 59 5.75 -8.50 15.55
C LEU A 59 5.39 -8.12 14.13
N THR A 60 6.43 -7.95 13.31
CA THR A 60 6.31 -7.71 11.88
C THR A 60 6.90 -8.91 11.17
N LEU A 61 6.10 -9.61 10.36
CA LEU A 61 6.56 -10.75 9.55
C LEU A 61 6.63 -10.33 8.08
N HIS A 62 7.77 -10.61 7.45
CA HIS A 62 8.04 -10.26 6.07
C HIS A 62 8.41 -11.50 5.24
N ALA A 63 8.01 -11.54 3.98
CA ALA A 63 8.24 -12.69 3.10
C ALA A 63 9.39 -12.49 2.09
N ASP A 64 10.05 -11.33 2.05
CA ASP A 64 11.14 -11.04 1.11
C ASP A 64 12.20 -10.08 1.70
N GLU A 65 12.93 -10.56 2.71
CA GLU A 65 13.93 -9.75 3.43
C GLU A 65 15.15 -9.36 2.57
N GLU A 66 15.33 -10.01 1.42
CA GLU A 66 16.39 -9.69 0.47
C GLU A 66 16.12 -8.38 -0.28
N HIS A 67 14.86 -8.14 -0.66
CA HIS A 67 14.49 -7.00 -1.52
C HIS A 67 13.75 -5.88 -0.79
N PHE A 68 13.44 -6.05 0.49
CA PHE A 68 12.78 -5.02 1.29
C PHE A 68 13.38 -4.92 2.69
N ILE A 69 13.93 -3.75 2.99
CA ILE A 69 14.29 -3.41 4.36
C ILE A 69 13.08 -2.78 5.05
N LEU A 70 12.72 -3.35 6.20
CA LEU A 70 11.71 -2.81 7.10
C LEU A 70 12.38 -2.21 8.33
N LYS A 71 12.06 -0.95 8.64
CA LYS A 71 12.56 -0.28 9.84
C LYS A 71 11.42 0.25 10.68
N THR A 72 11.45 -0.06 11.97
CA THR A 72 10.65 0.58 13.01
C THR A 72 11.55 1.48 13.85
N HIS A 73 11.07 2.65 14.26
CA HIS A 73 11.85 3.58 15.09
C HIS A 73 11.31 3.60 16.52
N GLU A 74 12.18 3.63 17.53
CA GLU A 74 11.77 3.61 18.95
C GLU A 74 10.87 4.78 19.35
N ASN A 75 11.09 5.96 18.73
CA ASN A 75 10.27 7.16 18.93
C ASN A 75 8.99 7.21 18.08
N ALA A 76 8.88 6.37 17.04
CA ALA A 76 7.74 6.32 16.12
C ALA A 76 7.22 4.88 16.04
N LYS A 77 6.83 4.34 17.20
CA LYS A 77 6.49 2.92 17.35
C LYS A 77 5.31 2.47 16.50
N ARG A 78 4.47 3.39 16.05
CA ARG A 78 3.31 3.13 15.18
C ARG A 78 3.63 3.29 13.69
N SER A 79 4.90 3.46 13.35
CA SER A 79 5.34 3.68 11.99
C SER A 79 6.32 2.61 11.53
N ILE A 80 6.14 2.15 10.30
CA ILE A 80 7.04 1.19 9.64
C ILE A 80 7.53 1.82 8.35
N ALA A 81 8.84 2.01 8.22
CA ALA A 81 9.47 2.43 6.98
C ALA A 81 9.79 1.20 6.12
N ILE A 82 9.42 1.26 4.85
CA ILE A 82 9.63 0.23 3.83
C ILE A 82 10.58 0.81 2.78
N LEU A 83 11.72 0.16 2.61
CA LEU A 83 12.75 0.55 1.67
C LEU A 83 13.02 -0.60 0.69
N PRO A 84 12.59 -0.49 -0.57
CA PRO A 84 12.95 -1.46 -1.58
C PRO A 84 14.46 -1.46 -1.85
N GLN A 85 15.07 -2.63 -1.84
CA GLN A 85 16.46 -2.88 -2.21
C GLN A 85 16.50 -3.77 -3.44
N VAL A 86 16.85 -3.20 -4.58
CA VAL A 86 16.98 -3.95 -5.83
C VAL A 86 18.40 -3.73 -6.33
N THR A 87 19.13 -4.81 -6.56
CA THR A 87 20.52 -4.72 -7.01
C THR A 87 20.60 -4.49 -8.53
N GLU A 88 21.77 -4.09 -9.03
CA GLU A 88 21.97 -4.04 -10.48
C GLU A 88 21.79 -5.41 -11.16
N GLN A 89 22.15 -6.50 -10.47
CA GLN A 89 22.01 -7.85 -11.01
C GLN A 89 20.53 -8.20 -11.20
N ASP A 90 19.68 -7.78 -10.29
CA ASP A 90 18.24 -7.98 -10.35
C ASP A 90 17.60 -7.20 -11.48
N LEU A 91 18.02 -5.95 -11.66
CA LEU A 91 17.61 -5.14 -12.80
C LEU A 91 18.01 -5.78 -14.13
N ARG A 92 19.25 -6.31 -14.22
CA ARG A 92 19.71 -7.02 -15.43
C ARG A 92 18.86 -8.25 -15.72
N LYS A 93 18.47 -9.04 -14.71
CA LYS A 93 17.57 -10.20 -14.88
C LYS A 93 16.24 -9.76 -15.49
N ILE A 94 15.60 -8.72 -14.94
CA ILE A 94 14.33 -8.19 -15.44
C ILE A 94 14.43 -7.75 -16.90
N PHE A 95 15.46 -6.98 -17.25
CA PHE A 95 15.65 -6.50 -18.63
C PHE A 95 16.08 -7.61 -19.61
N SER A 96 16.67 -8.71 -19.11
CA SER A 96 17.09 -9.84 -19.95
C SER A 96 15.96 -10.84 -20.21
N GLN A 97 15.03 -10.97 -19.27
CA GLN A 97 13.92 -11.92 -19.36
C GLN A 97 12.73 -11.33 -20.13
N GLU A 98 12.59 -10.01 -20.11
CA GLU A 98 11.48 -9.32 -20.75
C GLU A 98 11.97 -8.05 -21.44
N ASN A 99 11.36 -7.69 -22.58
CA ASN A 99 11.65 -6.48 -23.35
C ASN A 99 11.17 -5.20 -22.64
N TYR A 100 11.40 -5.09 -21.33
CA TYR A 100 11.14 -3.86 -20.59
C TYR A 100 12.18 -2.82 -21.01
N SER A 101 11.72 -1.70 -21.57
CA SER A 101 12.58 -0.53 -21.69
C SER A 101 12.82 0.06 -20.31
N LYS A 102 13.86 0.88 -20.18
CA LYS A 102 14.14 1.65 -18.96
C LYS A 102 13.10 2.73 -18.65
N ALA A 103 12.04 2.87 -19.45
CA ALA A 103 10.94 3.79 -19.16
C ALA A 103 10.23 3.39 -17.86
N GLU A 104 9.94 4.37 -16.99
CA GLU A 104 9.41 4.12 -15.63
C GLU A 104 8.16 3.21 -15.56
N PRO A 105 7.14 3.35 -16.45
CA PRO A 105 5.98 2.46 -16.41
C PRO A 105 6.32 0.99 -16.69
N GLN A 106 7.31 0.73 -17.55
CA GLN A 106 7.73 -0.62 -17.91
C GLN A 106 8.64 -1.23 -16.84
N LEU A 107 9.55 -0.44 -16.29
CA LEU A 107 10.41 -0.87 -15.18
C LEU A 107 9.60 -1.24 -13.94
N SER A 108 8.64 -0.40 -13.54
CA SER A 108 7.79 -0.69 -12.39
C SER A 108 6.94 -1.96 -12.56
N GLN A 109 6.47 -2.26 -13.76
CA GLN A 109 5.77 -3.51 -14.06
C GLN A 109 6.67 -4.74 -13.94
N GLY A 110 7.90 -4.67 -14.46
CA GLY A 110 8.88 -5.74 -14.32
C GLY A 110 9.26 -6.01 -12.85
N LEU A 111 9.51 -4.94 -12.10
CA LEU A 111 9.77 -5.02 -10.65
C LEU A 111 8.57 -5.61 -9.91
N ASP A 112 7.35 -5.16 -10.22
CA ASP A 112 6.12 -5.64 -9.56
C ASP A 112 5.84 -7.11 -9.82
N LYS A 113 6.22 -7.61 -11.01
CA LYS A 113 6.06 -9.02 -11.37
C LYS A 113 7.04 -9.91 -10.60
N VAL A 114 8.28 -9.45 -10.42
CA VAL A 114 9.36 -10.25 -9.82
C VAL A 114 9.35 -10.16 -8.29
N PHE A 115 9.13 -8.97 -7.72
CA PHE A 115 9.28 -8.69 -6.29
C PHE A 115 7.96 -8.49 -5.56
N ARG A 116 6.89 -9.13 -6.03
CA ARG A 116 5.60 -9.09 -5.35
C ARG A 116 5.70 -9.85 -4.03
N THR A 117 5.49 -9.14 -2.93
CA THR A 117 5.52 -9.73 -1.60
C THR A 117 4.40 -9.20 -0.70
N ASN A 118 4.18 -9.86 0.43
CA ASN A 118 3.25 -9.43 1.45
C ASN A 118 3.99 -9.13 2.75
N LEU A 119 3.46 -8.17 3.50
CA LEU A 119 3.90 -7.77 4.83
C LEU A 119 2.74 -7.99 5.80
N PHE A 120 3.01 -8.70 6.89
CA PHE A 120 2.03 -8.96 7.94
C PHE A 120 2.47 -8.24 9.21
N VAL A 121 1.56 -7.44 9.77
CA VAL A 121 1.82 -6.66 10.99
C VAL A 121 0.86 -7.13 12.07
N PHE A 122 1.39 -7.55 13.22
CA PHE A 122 0.62 -8.04 14.36
C PHE A 122 0.69 -7.06 15.53
N PHE A 123 -0.40 -6.98 16.27
CA PHE A 123 -0.57 -6.07 17.40
C PHE A 123 -0.80 -6.84 18.71
N LYS A 124 -0.55 -6.17 19.85
CA LYS A 124 -0.71 -6.75 21.21
C LYS A 124 -2.08 -7.37 21.49
N ASN A 125 -3.12 -6.86 20.85
CA ASN A 125 -4.51 -7.29 21.04
C ASN A 125 -4.93 -8.41 20.06
N ASN A 126 -3.97 -9.16 19.51
CA ASN A 126 -4.16 -10.21 18.50
C ASN A 126 -4.80 -9.74 17.19
N GLN A 127 -4.84 -8.43 16.95
CA GLN A 127 -5.19 -7.90 15.65
C GLN A 127 -4.01 -8.05 14.70
N ARG A 128 -4.31 -8.14 13.41
CA ARG A 128 -3.32 -8.17 12.34
C ARG A 128 -3.77 -7.25 11.21
N LEU A 129 -2.81 -6.77 10.44
CA LEU A 129 -3.04 -6.12 9.15
C LEU A 129 -2.18 -6.81 8.09
N MET A 130 -2.74 -6.93 6.90
CA MET A 130 -2.09 -7.57 5.75
C MET A 130 -1.84 -6.51 4.68
N PHE A 131 -0.59 -6.41 4.27
CA PHE A 131 -0.16 -5.45 3.28
C PHE A 131 0.42 -6.18 2.07
N GLN A 132 0.04 -5.76 0.87
CA GLN A 132 0.62 -6.26 -0.36
C GLN A 132 1.50 -5.17 -0.96
N LEU A 133 2.81 -5.41 -1.01
CA LEU A 133 3.76 -4.45 -1.57
C LEU A 133 3.77 -4.60 -3.09
N ARG A 134 3.54 -3.49 -3.80
CA ARG A 134 3.45 -3.47 -5.27
C ARG A 134 4.26 -2.33 -5.84
N PHE A 135 5.12 -2.63 -6.82
CA PHE A 135 5.91 -1.61 -7.48
C PHE A 135 5.04 -0.79 -8.44
N VAL A 136 5.21 0.53 -8.38
CA VAL A 136 4.56 1.50 -9.25
C VAL A 136 5.56 2.59 -9.69
N PRO A 137 5.24 3.40 -10.71
CA PRO A 137 6.03 4.60 -11.01
C PRO A 137 6.07 5.56 -9.82
N LYS A 138 7.17 6.32 -9.67
CA LYS A 138 7.38 7.24 -8.53
C LYS A 138 6.21 8.21 -8.30
N ALA A 139 5.61 8.71 -9.37
CA ALA A 139 4.47 9.62 -9.32
C ALA A 139 3.22 9.03 -8.61
N ASN A 140 3.14 7.70 -8.52
CA ASN A 140 2.00 6.97 -7.94
C ASN A 140 2.37 6.26 -6.62
N ALA A 141 3.62 6.39 -6.17
CA ALA A 141 4.10 5.73 -4.97
C ALA A 141 3.54 6.39 -3.70
N ASP A 142 3.27 5.58 -2.68
CA ASP A 142 2.95 6.07 -1.36
C ASP A 142 4.25 6.54 -0.69
N TYR A 143 4.33 7.84 -0.39
CA TYR A 143 5.33 8.38 0.53
C TYR A 143 4.94 8.09 1.97
N VAL A 144 3.67 8.35 2.31
CA VAL A 144 3.05 7.94 3.57
C VAL A 144 1.72 7.26 3.27
N LEU A 145 1.56 6.03 3.74
CA LEU A 145 0.28 5.34 3.78
C LEU A 145 -0.23 5.38 5.22
N ARG A 146 -1.22 6.23 5.50
CA ARG A 146 -1.89 6.28 6.80
C ARG A 146 -3.02 5.27 6.84
N ILE A 147 -2.99 4.41 7.84
CA ILE A 147 -3.98 3.36 8.04
C ILE A 147 -4.77 3.65 9.30
N ARG A 148 -6.09 3.78 9.15
CA ARG A 148 -7.03 3.85 10.26
C ARG A 148 -7.78 2.54 10.34
N PRO A 149 -7.48 1.65 11.29
CA PRO A 149 -8.11 0.37 11.28
C PRO A 149 -9.54 0.41 11.82
N GLU A 150 -10.41 -0.40 11.22
CA GLU A 150 -11.80 -0.55 11.65
C GLU A 150 -12.03 -1.96 12.19
N PHE A 151 -11.75 -2.17 13.48
CA PHE A 151 -12.00 -3.47 14.12
C PHE A 151 -13.46 -3.59 14.57
N LYS A 152 -14.38 -3.69 13.61
CA LYS A 152 -15.77 -4.11 13.87
C LYS A 152 -15.84 -5.63 13.69
N GLY A 153 -16.51 -6.33 14.62
CA GLY A 153 -16.36 -7.77 14.85
C GLY A 153 -16.43 -8.69 13.62
N GLY A 154 -15.48 -9.63 13.57
CA GLY A 154 -15.44 -10.79 12.67
C GLY A 154 -15.13 -10.46 11.21
N CYS A 155 -14.25 -11.26 10.60
CA CYS A 155 -14.19 -11.34 9.14
C CYS A 155 -15.47 -12.02 8.65
N ARG A 156 -16.43 -11.27 8.11
CA ARG A 156 -17.52 -11.87 7.34
C ARG A 156 -16.93 -12.33 6.01
N VAL A 157 -16.85 -13.65 5.84
CA VAL A 157 -16.59 -14.31 4.56
C VAL A 157 -17.82 -14.21 3.68
#